data_AF-A0A0J1BA02-F1
#
_entry.id   AF-A0A0J1BA02-F1
#
_cell.length_a   1.000
_cell.length_b   1.000
_cell.length_c   1.000
_cell.angle_alpha   90.00
_cell.angle_beta   90.00
_cell.angle_gamma   90.00
#
_symmetry.space_group_name_H-M   'P 1'
#
loop_
_entity.id
_entity.type
_entity.pdbx_description
1 polymer ?
#
loop_
_entity_poly.entity_id
_entity_poly.type
_entity_poly.pdbx_seq_one_letter_code
_entity_poly.pdbx_strand_id
1 'polypeptide(L)'
;MHARPADLLVRCASEFQSQIFLQKGSEKVDCRSILSLLTLGATEGTDLTVSAQGQDAEQALEAVARLFDLGFHELDETTGSPACSAGGTSDSPDQSPS
;
A
#
# COMPACT_ATOMS: atom_id res chain seq x y z
N MET A 1 0.15 4.85 -15.82
CA MET A 1 1.10 5.25 -14.77
C MET A 1 1.99 6.30 -15.43
N HIS A 2 2.07 7.50 -14.86
CA HIS A 2 2.91 8.57 -15.40
C HIS A 2 4.22 8.68 -14.60
N ALA A 3 5.18 9.50 -15.06
CA ALA A 3 6.48 9.63 -14.40
C ALA A 3 6.37 10.04 -12.91
N ARG A 4 5.41 10.90 -12.55
CA ARG A 4 5.23 11.41 -11.18
C ARG A 4 4.80 10.33 -10.15
N PRO A 5 3.70 9.57 -10.34
CA PRO A 5 3.33 8.50 -9.39
C PRO A 5 4.36 7.36 -9.36
N ALA A 6 5.06 7.11 -10.47
CA ALA A 6 6.12 6.12 -10.53
C ALA A 6 7.36 6.55 -9.71
N ASP A 7 7.74 7.83 -9.76
CA ASP A 7 8.82 8.38 -8.92
C ASP A 7 8.50 8.26 -7.43
N LEU A 8 7.27 8.61 -7.02
CA LEU A 8 6.84 8.49 -5.62
C LEU A 8 6.87 7.03 -5.13
N LEU A 9 6.43 6.09 -5.96
CA LEU A 9 6.52 4.66 -5.65
C LEU A 9 7.97 4.17 -5.52
N VAL A 10 8.85 4.59 -6.42
CA VAL A 10 10.28 4.23 -6.36
C VAL A 10 10.91 4.78 -5.10
N ARG A 11 10.62 6.03 -4.75
CA ARG A 11 11.13 6.67 -3.53
C ARG A 11 10.67 5.93 -2.29
N CYS A 12 9.37 5.71 -2.15
CA CYS A 12 8.80 4.94 -1.04
C CYS A 12 9.38 3.51 -0.96
N ALA A 13 9.45 2.79 -2.09
CA ALA A 13 10.01 1.45 -2.15
C ALA A 13 11.52 1.39 -1.85
N SER A 14 12.23 2.52 -1.99
CA SER A 14 13.65 2.65 -1.67
C SER A 14 13.91 2.93 -0.19
N GLU A 15 12.90 3.33 0.59
CA GLU A 15 13.02 3.52 2.04
C GLU A 15 13.07 2.18 2.80
N PHE A 16 12.52 1.13 2.21
CA PHE A 16 12.48 -0.21 2.78
C PHE A 16 13.64 -1.07 2.27
N GLN A 17 14.10 -2.03 3.07
CA GLN A 17 15.05 -3.06 2.68
C GLN A 17 14.39 -4.17 1.85
N SER A 18 13.08 -4.40 2.04
CA SER A 18 12.28 -5.37 1.29
C SER A 18 12.14 -5.05 -0.18
N GLN A 19 12.16 -6.09 -1.01
CA GLN A 19 11.80 -5.97 -2.42
C GLN A 19 10.29 -5.88 -2.56
N ILE A 20 9.80 -4.87 -3.27
CA ILE A 20 8.39 -4.63 -3.50
C ILE A 20 8.09 -4.83 -4.98
N PHE A 21 7.05 -5.59 -5.26
CA PHE A 21 6.62 -5.93 -6.61
C PHE A 21 5.19 -5.49 -6.84
N LEU A 22 4.94 -5.00 -8.05
CA LEU A 22 3.62 -4.75 -8.58
C LEU A 22 3.34 -5.75 -9.69
N GLN A 23 2.14 -6.34 -9.67
CA GLN A 23 1.71 -7.29 -10.67
C GLN A 23 0.38 -6.85 -11.30
N LYS A 24 0.35 -6.80 -12.63
CA LYS A 24 -0.83 -6.53 -13.44
C LYS A 24 -1.12 -7.75 -14.30
N GLY A 25 -2.13 -8.53 -13.92
CA GLY A 25 -2.41 -9.82 -14.57
C GLY A 25 -1.22 -10.78 -14.43
N SER A 26 -0.54 -11.07 -15.54
CA SER A 26 0.67 -11.92 -15.60
C SER A 26 1.99 -11.14 -15.56
N GLU A 27 1.95 -9.82 -15.68
CA GLU A 27 3.15 -9.00 -15.74
C GLU A 27 3.51 -8.52 -14.34
N LYS A 28 4.74 -8.83 -13.89
CA LYS A 28 5.25 -8.48 -12.57
C LYS A 28 6.51 -7.63 -12.72
N VAL A 29 6.54 -6.50 -12.02
CA VAL A 29 7.61 -5.51 -12.08
C VAL A 29 8.10 -5.12 -10.69
N ASP A 30 9.37 -4.73 -10.60
CA ASP A 30 9.96 -4.22 -9.37
C ASP A 30 9.62 -2.74 -9.18
N CYS A 31 9.16 -2.37 -7.98
CA CYS A 31 8.74 -1.00 -7.66
C CYS A 31 9.91 -0.05 -7.46
N ARG A 32 11.15 -0.55 -7.27
CA ARG A 32 12.37 0.27 -7.17
C ARG A 32 12.92 0.67 -8.54
N SER A 33 12.41 0.06 -9.62
CA SER A 33 12.82 0.37 -10.98
C SER A 33 11.78 1.27 -11.64
N ILE A 34 12.09 2.57 -11.73
CA ILE A 34 11.25 3.56 -12.43
C ILE A 34 10.91 3.11 -13.86
N LEU A 35 11.87 2.50 -14.56
CA LEU A 35 11.67 2.01 -15.92
C LEU A 35 10.63 0.89 -15.96
N SER A 36 10.68 -0.04 -15.01
CA SER A 36 9.74 -1.18 -14.95
C SER A 36 8.31 -0.73 -14.63
N LEU A 37 8.16 0.30 -13.79
CA LEU A 37 6.88 0.93 -13.51
C LEU A 37 6.29 1.64 -14.74
N LEU A 38 7.13 2.36 -15.49
CA LEU A 38 6.71 3.01 -16.73
C LEU A 38 6.27 1.99 -17.78
N THR A 39 6.93 0.83 -17.87
CA THR A 39 6.56 -0.24 -18.81
C THR A 39 5.27 -0.96 -18.43
N LEU A 40 4.95 -1.10 -17.14
CA LEU A 40 3.73 -1.77 -16.66
C LEU A 40 2.44 -1.08 -17.18
N GLY A 41 2.52 0.23 -17.43
CA GLY A 41 1.43 1.00 -18.02
C GLY A 41 0.12 0.90 -17.24
N ALA A 42 0.19 0.80 -15.90
CA ALA A 42 -1.00 0.65 -15.06
C ALA A 42 -1.75 1.99 -14.95
N THR A 43 -2.97 2.06 -15.46
CA THR A 43 -3.82 3.28 -15.41
C THR A 43 -4.80 3.21 -14.25
N GLU A 44 -5.45 4.33 -13.95
CA GLU A 44 -6.58 4.36 -13.03
C GLU A 44 -7.62 3.28 -13.41
N GLY A 45 -8.18 2.60 -12.42
CA GLY A 45 -9.10 1.49 -12.61
C GLY A 45 -8.45 0.15 -13.00
N THR A 46 -7.12 0.06 -13.00
CA THR A 46 -6.42 -1.22 -13.21
C THR A 46 -6.26 -1.97 -11.89
N ASP A 47 -6.70 -3.22 -11.82
CA ASP A 47 -6.39 -4.12 -10.71
C ASP A 47 -4.89 -4.46 -10.70
N LEU A 48 -4.25 -4.15 -9.57
CA LEU A 48 -2.84 -4.43 -9.32
C LEU A 48 -2.69 -5.23 -8.03
N THR A 49 -1.85 -6.26 -8.08
CA THR A 49 -1.44 -7.01 -6.90
C THR A 49 -0.09 -6.48 -6.43
N VAL A 50 -0.03 -5.97 -5.20
CA VAL A 50 1.23 -5.60 -4.55
C VAL A 50 1.75 -6.81 -3.77
N SER A 51 3.06 -7.04 -3.79
CA SER A 51 3.70 -8.08 -2.97
C SER A 51 5.07 -7.61 -2.51
N ALA A 52 5.42 -7.86 -1.25
CA ALA A 52 6.74 -7.52 -0.71
C ALA A 52 7.45 -8.75 -0.13
N GLN A 53 8.78 -8.76 -0.18
CA GLN A 53 9.63 -9.80 0.40
C GLN A 53 10.82 -9.18 1.13
N GLY A 54 10.94 -9.49 2.42
CA GLY A 54 12.01 -9.04 3.29
C GLY A 54 11.51 -8.84 4.72
N GLN A 55 12.36 -8.24 5.56
CA GLN A 55 12.13 -8.14 7.00
C GLN A 55 11.11 -7.04 7.36
N ASP A 56 10.99 -6.02 6.52
CA ASP A 56 10.08 -4.88 6.61
C ASP A 56 8.95 -4.96 5.56
N ALA A 57 8.64 -6.16 5.06
CA ALA A 57 7.69 -6.37 3.97
C ALA A 57 6.27 -5.91 4.31
N GLU A 58 5.82 -6.13 5.54
CA GLU A 58 4.48 -5.67 5.99
C GLU A 58 4.38 -4.14 6.00
N GLN A 59 5.40 -3.47 6.54
CA GLN A 59 5.47 -2.00 6.60
C GLN A 59 5.53 -1.40 5.18
N ALA A 60 6.30 -2.03 4.30
CA ALA A 60 6.42 -1.64 2.90
C ALA A 60 5.07 -1.76 2.16
N LEU A 61 4.33 -2.84 2.38
CA LEU A 61 3.00 -3.04 1.79
C LEU A 61 2.01 -1.97 2.27
N GLU A 62 2.01 -1.66 3.57
CA GLU A 62 1.12 -0.64 4.13
C GLU A 62 1.42 0.76 3.57
N ALA A 63 2.69 1.14 3.50
CA ALA A 63 3.10 2.42 2.93
C ALA A 63 2.71 2.55 1.45
N VAL A 64 2.92 1.49 0.67
CA VAL A 64 2.53 1.45 -0.75
C VAL A 64 1.00 1.53 -0.89
N ALA A 65 0.24 0.78 -0.10
CA ALA A 65 -1.22 0.84 -0.12
C ALA A 65 -1.74 2.26 0.18
N ARG A 66 -1.14 2.95 1.16
CA ARG A 66 -1.48 4.34 1.45
C ARG A 66 -1.20 5.30 0.30
N LEU A 67 -0.08 5.11 -0.41
CA LEU A 67 0.22 5.91 -1.61
C LEU A 67 -0.88 5.77 -2.67
N PHE A 68 -1.43 4.57 -2.85
CA PHE A 68 -2.56 4.33 -3.75
C PHE A 68 -3.85 5.00 -3.25
N ASP A 69 -4.16 4.92 -1.96
CA ASP A 69 -5.36 5.52 -1.36
C ASP A 69 -5.36 7.06 -1.46
N LEU A 70 -4.21 7.67 -1.25
CA LEU A 70 -3.99 9.13 -1.40
C LEU A 70 -3.91 9.59 -2.87
N GLY A 71 -4.01 8.66 -3.83
CA GLY A 71 -3.92 8.96 -5.25
C GLY A 71 -2.57 9.58 -5.65
N PHE A 72 -1.48 9.19 -4.98
CA PHE A 72 -0.13 9.71 -5.19
C PHE A 72 0.01 11.23 -4.95
N HIS A 73 -0.87 11.82 -4.15
CA HIS A 73 -0.60 13.13 -3.55
C HIS A 73 0.42 12.95 -2.43
N GLU A 74 1.28 13.96 -2.23
CA GLU A 74 2.45 13.91 -1.34
C GLU A 74 2.16 13.22 0.00
N LEU A 75 3.08 12.33 0.42
CA LEU A 75 3.06 11.79 1.77
C LEU A 75 3.49 12.90 2.72
N ASP A 76 2.56 13.80 3.07
CA ASP A 76 2.77 14.68 4.20
C ASP A 76 2.97 13.80 5.43
N GLU A 77 4.12 14.00 6.10
CA GLU A 77 4.60 13.35 7.32
C GLU A 77 3.67 13.58 8.52
N THR A 78 2.37 13.26 8.41
CA THR A 78 1.35 13.52 9.43
C THR A 78 0.44 12.32 9.70
N THR A 79 0.51 11.23 8.93
CA THR A 79 -0.38 10.07 9.17
C THR A 79 0.27 8.94 9.97
N GLY A 80 0.95 9.31 11.06
CA GLY A 80 1.24 8.37 12.15
C GLY A 80 -0.02 8.08 12.98
N SER A 81 -0.82 7.11 12.55
CA SER A 81 -1.62 6.27 13.46
C SER A 81 -2.33 5.15 12.69
N PRO A 82 -1.98 3.88 12.90
CA PRO A 82 -2.93 2.80 12.74
C PRO A 82 -3.86 2.89 13.93
N ALA A 83 -5.08 3.40 13.73
CA ALA A 83 -6.14 3.20 14.72
C ALA A 83 -6.56 1.73 14.67
N CYS A 84 -5.74 0.87 15.28
CA CYS A 84 -6.14 -0.46 15.73
C CYS A 84 -7.42 -0.30 16.57
N SER A 85 -8.56 -0.58 15.95
CA SER A 85 -9.83 -0.80 16.63
C SER A 85 -10.26 -2.24 16.38
N ALA A 86 -9.37 -3.18 16.67
CA ALA A 86 -9.76 -4.56 16.91
C ALA A 86 -9.99 -4.71 18.42
N GLY A 87 -11.24 -4.57 18.81
CA GLY A 87 -11.73 -4.80 20.16
C GLY A 87 -13.15 -5.32 20.10
N GLY A 88 -13.31 -6.55 19.60
CA GLY A 88 -14.53 -7.29 19.82
C GLY A 88 -14.64 -7.65 21.29
N THR A 89 -15.74 -7.27 21.93
CA THR A 89 -16.31 -8.03 23.04
C THR A 89 -17.81 -8.09 22.83
N SER A 90 -18.25 -9.29 22.44
CA SER A 90 -19.58 -9.80 22.69
C SER A 90 -19.88 -9.69 24.18
N ASP A 91 -20.94 -8.98 24.58
CA ASP A 91 -21.73 -9.35 25.77
C ASP A 91 -23.13 -8.71 25.76
N SER A 92 -24.12 -9.57 25.56
CA SER A 92 -25.44 -9.65 26.21
C SER A 92 -26.41 -8.45 26.26
N PRO A 93 -27.69 -8.63 25.87
CA PRO A 93 -28.75 -7.73 26.25
C PRO A 93 -29.20 -8.06 27.69
N ASP A 94 -28.72 -7.29 28.67
CA ASP A 94 -29.31 -7.24 30.00
C ASP A 94 -29.82 -5.82 30.26
N GLN A 95 -31.12 -5.61 30.03
CA GLN A 95 -31.93 -4.91 31.03
C GLN A 95 -33.27 -5.62 31.20
N SER A 96 -33.42 -6.00 32.46
CA SER A 96 -34.40 -6.84 33.10
C SER A 96 -35.81 -6.20 33.21
N PRO A 97 -36.82 -7.00 33.60
CA PRO A 97 -38.23 -6.62 33.60
C PRO A 97 -38.68 -5.93 34.89
N SER A 98 -39.69 -5.05 34.78
CA SER A 98 -40.90 -4.93 35.65
C SER A 98 -41.57 -3.59 35.43
#